data_AF-A0A109W558-F1
#
_entry.id   AF-A0A109W558-F1
#
_cell.length_a   1.000
_cell.length_b   1.000
_cell.length_c   1.000
_cell.angle_alpha   90.00
_cell.angle_beta   90.00
_cell.angle_gamma   90.00
#
_symmetry.space_group_name_H-M   'P 1'
#
loop_
_entity.id
_entity.type
_entity.pdbx_description
1 polymer ?
#
loop_
_entity_poly.entity_id
_entity_poly.type
_entity_poly.pdbx_seq_one_letter_code
_entity_poly.pdbx_strand_id
1 'polypeptide(L)' 'MLCSGCGKTVDQVVTVPVPVYFTPPAWLMEPRPGPEFPKPGATNGDLLQWGFGMEDALGQCNRDKVALGESVGEARHGQ' A
#
# COMPACT_ATOMS: atom_id res chain seq x y z
N MET A 1 50.38 33.52 12.98
CA MET A 1 49.92 32.12 13.12
C MET A 1 48.43 32.16 13.45
N LEU A 2 47.63 31.30 12.82
CA LEU A 2 46.17 31.10 12.94
C LEU A 2 45.23 32.20 12.42
N CYS A 3 44.77 32.06 11.16
CA CYS A 3 43.43 32.50 10.71
C CYS A 3 43.06 31.91 9.33
N SER A 4 43.41 30.65 9.05
CA SER A 4 43.23 30.03 7.72
C SER A 4 42.51 28.67 7.80
N GLY A 5 41.41 28.58 8.57
CA GLY A 5 40.89 27.27 8.97
C GLY A 5 39.39 27.07 9.09
N CYS A 6 38.53 27.94 8.54
CA CYS A 6 37.06 27.80 8.70
C CYS A 6 36.27 27.73 7.38
N GLY A 7 36.88 27.22 6.30
CA GLY A 7 36.22 27.16 4.99
C GLY A 7 36.49 25.87 4.25
N LYS A 8 36.39 24.71 4.91
CA LYS A 8 36.22 23.45 4.18
C LYS A 8 34.72 23.26 3.99
N THR A 9 34.19 23.70 2.85
CA THR A 9 32.98 23.11 2.30
C THR A 9 33.34 21.65 2.03
N VAL A 10 32.99 20.79 2.98
CA VAL A 10 32.99 19.36 2.72
C VAL A 10 31.91 19.20 1.67
N ASP A 11 32.28 18.77 0.46
CA ASP A 11 31.32 18.27 -0.52
C ASP A 11 30.65 17.05 0.12
N GLN A 12 29.63 17.33 0.92
CA GLN A 12 28.84 16.33 1.59
C GLN A 12 28.01 15.71 0.47
N VAL A 13 28.54 14.62 -0.10
CA VAL A 13 27.79 13.80 -1.04
C VAL A 13 26.59 13.25 -0.27
N VAL A 14 25.46 13.93 -0.39
CA VAL A 14 24.18 13.47 0.15
C VAL A 14 23.70 12.38 -0.79
N THR A 15 23.77 11.13 -0.34
CA THR A 15 23.14 10.02 -1.05
C THR A 15 21.63 10.20 -0.97
N VAL A 16 21.03 10.63 -2.08
CA VAL A 16 19.57 10.69 -2.20
C VAL A 16 19.07 9.28 -2.53
N PRO A 17 18.20 8.67 -1.71
CA PRO A 17 17.57 7.41 -2.07
C PRO A 17 16.81 7.57 -3.38
N VAL A 18 17.18 6.78 -4.39
CA VAL A 18 16.43 6.74 -5.65
C VAL A 18 15.19 5.87 -5.42
N PRO A 19 13.96 6.38 -5.62
CA PRO A 19 12.77 5.57 -5.49
C PRO A 19 12.77 4.47 -6.56
N VAL A 20 12.67 3.21 -6.13
CA VAL A 20 12.49 2.07 -7.02
C VAL A 20 11.01 1.79 -7.13
N TYR A 21 10.47 1.95 -8.34
CA TYR A 21 9.06 1.65 -8.62
C TYR A 21 8.91 0.20 -9.09
N PHE A 22 8.07 -0.56 -8.40
CA PHE A 22 7.72 -1.92 -8.78
C PHE A 22 6.25 -1.97 -9.20
N THR A 23 5.98 -2.55 -10.37
CA THR A 23 4.60 -2.87 -10.76
C THR A 23 4.20 -4.19 -10.09
N PRO A 24 3.16 -4.21 -9.25
CA PRO A 24 2.66 -5.47 -8.69
C PRO A 24 2.26 -6.45 -9.80
N PRO A 25 2.49 -7.76 -9.63
CA PRO A 25 2.08 -8.74 -10.63
C PRO A 25 0.55 -8.83 -10.71
N ALA A 26 0.03 -9.14 -11.91
CA ALA A 26 -1.42 -9.10 -12.20
C ALA A 26 -2.26 -9.95 -11.24
N TRP A 27 -1.79 -11.16 -10.90
CA TRP A 27 -2.49 -12.06 -9.98
C TRP A 27 -2.66 -11.49 -8.55
N LEU A 28 -1.80 -10.56 -8.14
CA LEU A 28 -1.91 -9.90 -6.84
C LEU A 28 -3.00 -8.81 -6.86
N MET A 29 -3.21 -8.21 -8.04
CA MET A 29 -4.20 -7.16 -8.27
C MET A 29 -5.61 -7.70 -8.48
N GLU A 30 -5.76 -9.01 -8.68
CA GLU A 30 -7.06 -9.64 -8.81
C GLU A 30 -7.90 -9.46 -7.54
N PRO A 31 -9.17 -9.01 -7.67
CA PRO A 31 -10.11 -8.94 -6.55
C PRO A 31 -10.35 -10.33 -5.96
N ARG A 32 -10.39 -10.40 -4.63
CA ARG A 32 -10.70 -11.65 -3.93
C ARG A 32 -12.18 -11.70 -3.57
N PRO A 33 -12.87 -12.84 -3.77
CA PRO A 33 -14.27 -12.98 -3.41
C PRO A 33 -14.45 -12.88 -1.89
N GLY A 34 -15.58 -12.30 -1.47
CA GLY A 34 -15.96 -12.18 -0.06
C GLY A 34 -16.16 -13.54 0.63
N PRO A 35 -15.95 -13.63 1.95
CA PRO A 35 -16.32 -14.82 2.71
C PRO A 35 -17.85 -15.00 2.68
N GLU A 36 -18.33 -16.24 2.59
CA GLU A 36 -19.76 -16.55 2.66
C GLU A 36 -20.23 -16.62 4.12
N PHE A 37 -21.40 -16.03 4.41
CA PHE A 37 -21.98 -16.05 5.75
C PHE A 37 -22.39 -17.47 6.18
N PRO A 38 -22.08 -17.91 7.42
CA PRO A 38 -22.48 -19.22 7.89
C PRO A 38 -24.00 -19.32 8.15
N LYS A 39 -24.70 -19.94 7.20
CA LYS A 39 -25.70 -21.05 7.28
C LYS A 39 -26.73 -21.14 8.45
N PRO A 40 -27.84 -21.89 8.24
CA PRO A 40 -28.94 -21.96 9.21
C PRO A 40 -28.51 -22.42 10.61
N GLY A 41 -28.88 -21.66 11.65
CA GLY A 41 -28.56 -21.95 13.06
C GLY A 41 -27.50 -21.05 13.71
N ALA A 42 -26.96 -20.06 12.99
CA ALA A 42 -26.03 -19.08 13.57
C ALA A 42 -26.62 -18.33 14.77
N THR A 43 -25.83 -18.13 15.83
CA THR A 43 -26.27 -17.37 17.02
C THR A 43 -26.02 -15.89 16.86
N ASN A 44 -26.75 -15.05 17.60
CA ASN A 44 -26.67 -13.61 17.45
C ASN A 44 -25.27 -13.03 17.69
N GLY A 45 -24.43 -13.67 18.52
CA GLY A 45 -23.03 -13.27 18.69
C GLY A 45 -22.13 -13.65 17.51
N ASP A 46 -22.40 -14.78 16.87
CA ASP A 46 -21.62 -15.28 15.73
C ASP A 46 -21.81 -14.40 14.49
N LEU A 47 -23.03 -13.91 14.30
CA LEU A 47 -23.37 -12.89 13.31
C LEU A 47 -22.60 -11.59 13.56
N LEU A 48 -22.47 -11.19 14.82
CA LEU A 48 -21.82 -9.94 15.20
C LEU A 48 -20.31 -10.00 14.97
N GLN A 49 -19.69 -11.10 15.36
CA GLN A 49 -18.24 -11.25 15.27
C GLN A 49 -17.73 -11.50 13.85
N TRP A 50 -18.45 -12.26 13.03
CA TRP A 50 -18.14 -12.36 11.60
C TRP A 50 -18.26 -11.00 10.90
N GLY A 51 -19.22 -10.19 11.34
CA GLY A 51 -19.42 -8.82 10.87
C GLY A 51 -18.33 -7.82 11.29
N PHE A 52 -17.56 -8.07 12.37
CA PHE A 52 -16.65 -7.05 12.91
C PHE A 52 -15.28 -6.90 12.23
N GLY A 53 -15.01 -7.56 11.11
CA GLY A 53 -13.79 -7.13 10.39
C GLY A 53 -13.27 -7.96 9.25
N MET A 54 -13.91 -9.07 8.88
CA MET A 54 -13.34 -9.90 7.82
C MET A 54 -13.85 -9.49 6.44
N GLU A 55 -15.15 -9.21 6.33
CA GLU A 55 -15.72 -8.65 5.11
C GLU A 55 -15.17 -7.24 4.84
N ASP A 56 -15.11 -6.40 5.87
CA ASP A 56 -14.65 -5.01 5.76
C ASP A 56 -13.17 -4.90 5.39
N ALA A 57 -12.30 -5.69 6.02
CA ALA A 57 -10.87 -5.68 5.70
C ALA A 57 -10.60 -6.19 4.28
N LEU A 58 -11.35 -7.21 3.84
CA LEU A 58 -11.20 -7.74 2.49
C LEU A 58 -11.75 -6.78 1.43
N GLY A 59 -12.88 -6.13 1.74
CA GLY A 59 -13.42 -5.05 0.93
C GLY A 59 -12.44 -3.89 0.81
N GLN A 60 -11.80 -3.50 1.92
CA GLN A 60 -10.79 -2.44 1.91
C GLN A 60 -9.59 -2.83 1.06
N CYS A 61 -9.07 -4.04 1.21
CA CYS A 61 -7.95 -4.52 0.40
C CYS A 61 -8.27 -4.53 -1.10
N ASN A 62 -9.48 -4.97 -1.48
CA ASN A 62 -9.90 -4.95 -2.88
C ASN A 62 -9.99 -3.52 -3.42
N ARG A 63 -10.45 -2.54 -2.62
CA ARG A 63 -10.48 -1.11 -3.01
C ARG A 63 -9.09 -0.53 -3.18
N ASP A 64 -8.17 -0.86 -2.27
CA ASP A 64 -6.79 -0.39 -2.34
C ASP A 64 -6.09 -0.90 -3.61
N LYS A 65 -6.40 -2.14 -4.05
CA LYS A 65 -5.92 -2.68 -5.33
C LYS A 65 -6.45 -1.89 -6.54
N VAL A 66 -7.72 -1.48 -6.54
CA VAL A 66 -8.27 -0.67 -7.64
C VAL A 66 -7.59 0.70 -7.70
N ALA A 67 -7.49 1.39 -6.57
CA ALA A 67 -6.84 2.69 -6.49
C ALA A 67 -5.36 2.63 -6.93
N LEU A 68 -4.66 1.55 -6.55
CA LEU A 68 -3.31 1.32 -6.99
C LEU A 68 -3.24 1.08 -8.51
N GLY A 69 -4.20 0.36 -9.09
CA GLY A 69 -4.31 0.16 -10.54
C GLY A 69 -4.49 1.47 -11.32
N GLU A 70 -5.31 2.39 -10.81
CA GLU A 70 -5.56 3.71 -11.42
C GLU A 70 -4.32 4.61 -11.34
N SER A 71 -3.67 4.67 -10.16
CA SER A 71 -2.45 5.47 -9.96
C SER A 71 -1.26 5.01 -10.81
N VAL A 72 -1.12 3.70 -11.02
CA VAL A 72 -0.12 3.13 -11.94
C VAL A 72 -0.47 3.44 -13.39
N GLY A 73 -1.76 3.55 -13.73
CA GLY A 73 -2.22 3.99 -15.05
C GLY A 73 -1.85 5.44 -15.35
N GLU A 74 -2.11 6.35 -14.41
CA GLU A 74 -1.78 7.78 -14.53
C GLU A 74 -0.26 8.02 -14.64
N ALA A 75 0.55 7.32 -13.83
CA ALA A 75 2.01 7.40 -13.88
C ALA A 75 2.61 6.92 -15.23
N ARG A 76 1.88 6.10 -15.99
CA ARG A 76 2.28 5.60 -17.31
C ARG A 76 1.84 6.49 -18.47
N HIS A 77 1.03 7.52 -18.24
CA HIS A 77 0.56 8.45 -19.29
C HIS A 77 1.15 9.86 -19.16
N GLY A 78 1.94 10.11 -18.10
CA GLY A 78 2.71 11.33 -17.90
C GLY A 78 4.18 11.26 -18.31
N GLN A 79 4.58 10.25 -19.11
CA GLN A 79 5.91 10.13 -19.70
C GLN A 79 5.85 10.21 -21.23
#